data_AF-A0A967G5K2-F1
#
_entry.id   AF-A0A967G5K2-F1
#
_cell.length_a   1.000
_cell.length_b   1.000
_cell.length_c   1.000
_cell.angle_alpha   90.00
_cell.angle_beta   90.00
_cell.angle_gamma   90.00
#
_symmetry.space_group_name_H-M   'P 1'
#
loop_
_entity.id
_entity.type
_entity.pdbx_description
1 polymer ?
#
loop_
_entity_poly.entity_id
_entity_poly.type
_entity_poly.pdbx_seq_one_letter_code
_entity_poly.pdbx_strand_id
1 'polypeptide(L)' 'QIGTNVSMGAYCVIGEHAQIGDDCVIGNHVVVHAGSVIGDRVRIDDHAVVGKLPM' A
#
# COMPACT_ATOMS: atom_id res chain seq x y z
N GLN A 1 -7.62 2.81 -5.21
CA GLN A 1 -7.68 4.28 -5.04
C GLN A 1 -6.44 4.71 -4.26
N ILE A 2 -5.81 5.81 -4.67
CA ILE A 2 -4.65 6.37 -3.97
C ILE A 2 -5.05 7.78 -3.52
N GLY A 3 -4.86 8.08 -2.24
CA GLY A 3 -5.12 9.38 -1.63
C GLY A 3 -4.16 10.46 -2.10
N THR A 4 -4.29 11.63 -1.50
CA THR A 4 -3.44 12.80 -1.73
C THR A 4 -2.13 12.69 -0.96
N ASN A 5 -1.06 13.29 -1.51
CA ASN A 5 0.27 13.33 -0.88
C ASN A 5 0.85 11.96 -0.48
N VAL A 6 0.55 10.92 -1.27
CA VAL A 6 1.15 9.60 -1.09
C VAL A 6 2.51 9.53 -1.76
N SER A 7 3.54 9.17 -1.00
CA SER A 7 4.87 8.83 -1.54
C SER A 7 4.98 7.32 -1.70
N MET A 8 5.44 6.86 -2.86
CA MET A 8 5.55 5.43 -3.16
C MET A 8 6.90 5.11 -3.81
N GLY A 9 7.60 4.14 -3.23
CA GLY A 9 8.87 3.61 -3.71
C GLY A 9 8.73 2.81 -5.00
N ALA A 10 9.87 2.38 -5.53
CA ALA A 10 9.91 1.65 -6.79
C ALA A 10 9.30 0.24 -6.65
N TYR A 11 8.71 -0.24 -7.74
CA TYR A 11 8.21 -1.62 -7.87
C TYR A 11 7.13 -2.02 -6.86
N CYS A 12 6.32 -1.07 -6.40
CA CYS A 12 5.14 -1.36 -5.61
C CYS A 12 4.04 -2.01 -6.47
N VAL A 13 3.33 -2.97 -5.88
CA VAL A 13 2.15 -3.61 -6.49
C VAL A 13 0.94 -3.30 -5.64
N ILE A 14 0.01 -2.52 -6.19
CA ILE A 14 -1.26 -2.20 -5.54
C ILE A 14 -2.38 -2.99 -6.22
N GLY A 15 -2.98 -3.91 -5.47
CA GLY A 15 -4.03 -4.80 -5.94
C GLY A 15 -5.34 -4.07 -6.26
N GLU A 16 -6.20 -4.74 -7.03
CA GLU A 16 -7.50 -4.21 -7.41
C GLU A 16 -8.35 -3.85 -6.19
N HIS A 17 -9.07 -2.74 -6.26
CA HIS A 17 -9.88 -2.20 -5.16
C HIS A 17 -9.14 -1.89 -3.86
N ALA A 18 -7.81 -2.02 -3.81
CA ALA A 18 -7.04 -1.56 -2.65
C ALA A 18 -7.15 -0.02 -2.52
N GLN A 19 -7.16 0.46 -1.28
CA GLN A 19 -7.27 1.86 -0.92
C GLN A 19 -6.05 2.27 -0.12
N ILE A 20 -5.39 3.35 -0.54
CA ILE A 20 -4.33 4.01 0.21
C ILE A 20 -4.84 5.39 0.62
N GLY A 21 -4.87 5.68 1.92
CA GLY A 21 -5.30 6.95 2.48
C GLY A 21 -4.32 8.10 2.23
N ASP A 22 -4.66 9.28 2.73
CA ASP A 22 -3.87 10.50 2.54
C ASP A 22 -2.55 10.44 3.32
N ASP A 23 -1.53 11.18 2.86
CA ASP A 23 -0.23 11.36 3.54
C ASP A 23 0.52 10.05 3.87
N CYS A 24 0.30 9.00 3.08
CA CYS A 24 0.99 7.71 3.28
C CYS A 24 2.40 7.70 2.69
N VAL A 25 3.27 6.89 3.29
CA VAL A 25 4.62 6.62 2.79
C VAL A 25 4.79 5.12 2.57
N ILE A 26 4.97 4.72 1.31
CA ILE A 26 5.10 3.33 0.88
C ILE A 26 6.53 3.12 0.38
N GLY A 27 7.25 2.17 0.97
CA GLY A 27 8.62 1.79 0.61
C GLY A 27 8.72 1.05 -0.73
N ASN A 28 9.93 0.58 -1.05
CA ASN A 28 10.20 -0.17 -2.27
C ASN A 28 9.67 -1.61 -2.19
N HIS A 29 9.25 -2.18 -3.31
CA HIS A 29 8.80 -3.57 -3.41
C HIS A 29 7.65 -3.95 -2.45
N VAL A 30 6.81 -2.99 -2.07
CA VAL A 30 5.63 -3.26 -1.24
C VAL A 30 4.51 -3.89 -2.09
N VAL A 31 3.86 -4.92 -1.55
CA VAL A 31 2.70 -5.56 -2.16
C VAL A 31 1.47 -5.36 -1.27
N VAL A 32 0.49 -4.61 -1.77
CA VAL A 32 -0.82 -4.45 -1.13
C VAL A 32 -1.84 -5.27 -1.91
N HIS A 33 -2.38 -6.32 -1.31
CA HIS A 33 -3.34 -7.20 -1.97
C HIS A 33 -4.72 -6.57 -2.16
N ALA A 34 -5.49 -7.14 -3.09
CA ALA A 34 -6.80 -6.64 -3.49
C ALA A 34 -7.75 -6.46 -2.30
N GLY A 35 -8.52 -5.36 -2.33
CA GLY A 35 -9.49 -5.01 -1.29
C GLY A 35 -8.90 -4.55 0.05
N SER A 36 -7.57 -4.46 0.20
CA SER A 36 -6.95 -3.92 1.42
C SER A 36 -7.22 -2.43 1.58
N VAL A 37 -7.41 -1.98 2.82
CA VAL A 37 -7.57 -0.56 3.15
C VAL A 37 -6.43 -0.12 4.04
N ILE A 38 -5.59 0.78 3.53
CA ILE A 38 -4.56 1.47 4.27
C ILE A 38 -5.11 2.85 4.63
N GLY A 39 -5.21 3.16 5.93
CA GLY A 39 -5.70 4.45 6.40
C GLY A 39 -4.71 5.59 6.21
N ASP A 40 -5.09 6.81 6.61
CA ASP A 40 -4.25 7.99 6.44
C ASP A 40 -2.99 7.98 7.32
N ARG A 41 -1.92 8.62 6.86
CA ARG A 41 -0.64 8.81 7.58
C ARG A 41 0.03 7.48 7.99
N VAL A 42 -0.17 6.44 7.19
CA VAL A 42 0.48 5.13 7.42
C VAL A 42 1.83 5.09 6.70
N ARG A 43 2.82 4.52 7.38
CA ARG A 43 4.11 4.15 6.79
C ARG A 43 4.18 2.64 6.61
N ILE A 44 4.51 2.19 5.39
CA ILE A 44 4.78 0.79 5.07
C ILE A 44 6.20 0.72 4.52
N ASP A 45 7.10 0.02 5.22
CA ASP A 45 8.51 -0.09 4.82
C ASP A 45 8.75 -1.17 3.76
N ASP A 46 9.95 -1.14 3.19
CA ASP A 46 10.36 -1.96 2.06
C ASP A 46 10.04 -3.45 2.24
N HIS A 47 9.67 -4.12 1.14
CA HIS A 47 9.35 -5.55 1.08
C HIS A 47 8.15 -6.03 1.91
N ALA A 48 7.35 -5.13 2.49
CA ALA A 48 6.14 -5.52 3.19
C ALA A 48 5.07 -6.11 2.26
N VAL A 49 4.30 -7.08 2.78
CA VAL A 49 3.15 -7.68 2.11
C VAL A 49 1.91 -7.52 3.00
N VAL A 50 0.88 -6.88 2.48
CA VAL A 50 -0.36 -6.58 3.23
C VAL A 50 -1.57 -7.22 2.56
N GLY A 51 -2.41 -7.89 3.36
CA GLY A 51 -3.71 -8.42 2.90
C GLY A 51 -3.64 -9.72 2.09
N LYS A 52 -2.50 -10.43 2.10
CA LYS A 52 -2.37 -11.73 1.44
C LYS A 52 -3.32 -12.75 2.09
N LEU A 53 -4.06 -13.49 1.27
CA LEU A 53 -4.90 -14.59 1.75
C LEU A 53 -4.03 -15.70 2.38
N PRO A 54 -4.41 -16.23 3.56
CA PRO A 54 -3.79 -17.41 4.13
C PRO A 54 -3.87 -18.60 3.18
N MET A 55 -2.87 -19.48 3.25
CA MET A 55 -2.81 -20.76 2.53
C MET A 55 -3.16 -21.92 3.44
#